data_AF-A0A9P9G7X2-F1
#
_entry.id   AF-A0A9P9G7X2-F1
#
_cell.length_a   1.000
_cell.length_b   1.000
_cell.length_c   1.000
_cell.angle_alpha   90.00
_cell.angle_beta   90.00
_cell.angle_gamma   90.00
#
_symmetry.space_group_name_H-M   'P 1'
#
loop_
_entity.id
_entity.type
_entity.pdbx_description
1 polymer ?
#
loop_
_entity_poly.entity_id
_entity_poly.type
_entity_poly.pdbx_seq_one_letter_code
_entity_poly.pdbx_strand_id
1 'polypeptide(L)'
;MVQWYASPELQSHHDNAFRSRQPGTRSLPPGHDEVSFQRAVNEFRAIIGDENVIIDEGLANFRDPYPLFEEGFEASAGLCPSTVEEVQAILKVANQHHVPLWTCSQGKNFGYGGPAPRVAGSMVLSLHRMKRILEVNEKLAYIVVEPGVTFFDVYNYIVENKLDLWVSVPALGWGSVVGNTLDRGHGYTVSGDRQHFIGSLEVLLASGEILRTGQWAVPNSPSAHACPNSFGPQIDGLFLQSNLGIVTKMAVALDVAPPSFMEVKIHCPEVEDIAPLIDTLQQLDREGITQSHHMITNINHFASHDAPKHQQQSVPGPLTPESIAALKKKYNTGYWRCLVSFYGPKQMVLARWSRLQEVVAQKVPNAWVENTLFEGKDGKPVDNIQIGTLAAGIPSMGAVKLAEYNLPADGTGAGAHIDTTLILPCEGKTVLTWFRKARAIMEEQGVDPFIGCHVFSKYILFVQEYVFDKSNKTAREGGRKVVKALLAEAELNGFANYRSHVQHMDAVQNLYSYNGHIYRRFVETLKTAVDPNGILSPVHLPPRGV
;
A
#
# COMPACT_ATOMS: atom_id res chain seq x y z
N MET A 1 -10.38 11.23 -21.82
CA MET A 1 -9.66 10.61 -20.69
C MET A 1 -9.60 11.62 -19.56
N VAL A 2 -9.85 11.19 -18.31
CA VAL A 2 -9.83 12.08 -17.12
C VAL A 2 -8.38 12.42 -16.79
N GLN A 3 -8.05 13.71 -16.68
CA GLN A 3 -6.74 14.14 -16.19
C GLN A 3 -6.69 13.94 -14.68
N TRP A 4 -5.90 12.97 -14.24
CA TRP A 4 -5.76 12.56 -12.84
C TRP A 4 -4.63 13.30 -12.12
N TYR A 5 -3.58 13.65 -12.85
CA TYR A 5 -2.41 14.37 -12.35
C TYR A 5 -2.06 15.59 -13.20
N ALA A 6 -1.57 16.64 -12.55
CA ALA A 6 -1.02 17.80 -13.25
C ALA A 6 0.36 17.49 -13.86
N SER A 7 1.15 16.62 -13.21
CA SER A 7 2.43 16.15 -13.74
C SER A 7 2.21 15.26 -14.97
N PRO A 8 2.78 15.62 -16.16
CA PRO A 8 2.67 14.81 -17.36
C PRO A 8 3.27 13.40 -17.20
N GLU A 9 4.35 13.27 -16.42
CA GLU A 9 4.99 11.98 -16.14
C GLU A 9 4.08 11.07 -15.32
N LEU A 10 3.51 11.58 -14.21
CA LEU A 10 2.57 10.81 -13.39
C LEU A 10 1.30 10.47 -14.16
N GLN A 11 0.82 11.38 -15.00
CA GLN A 11 -0.32 11.12 -15.88
C GLN A 11 0.00 10.01 -16.89
N SER A 12 1.19 10.03 -17.50
CA SER A 12 1.62 8.98 -18.43
C SER A 12 1.68 7.61 -17.75
N HIS A 13 2.25 7.53 -16.54
CA HIS A 13 2.21 6.28 -15.75
C HIS A 13 0.78 5.82 -15.45
N HIS A 14 -0.12 6.76 -15.12
CA HIS A 14 -1.52 6.44 -14.89
C HIS A 14 -2.16 5.86 -16.16
N ASP A 15 -2.08 6.55 -17.29
CA ASP A 15 -2.71 6.12 -18.54
C ASP A 15 -2.16 4.75 -19.00
N ASN A 16 -0.85 4.54 -18.87
CA ASN A 16 -0.20 3.27 -19.19
C ASN A 16 -0.73 2.09 -18.34
N ALA A 17 -1.03 2.33 -17.06
CA ALA A 17 -1.57 1.28 -16.19
C ALA A 17 -2.96 0.81 -16.64
N PHE A 18 -3.78 1.70 -17.18
CA PHE A 18 -5.16 1.42 -17.58
C PHE A 18 -5.35 1.11 -19.07
N ARG A 19 -4.31 1.25 -19.91
CA ARG A 19 -4.37 1.06 -21.38
C ARG A 19 -5.01 -0.25 -21.85
N SER A 20 -4.92 -1.31 -21.06
CA SER A 20 -5.45 -2.64 -21.41
C SER A 20 -6.91 -2.85 -21.00
N ARG A 21 -7.55 -1.86 -20.36
CA ARG A 21 -8.94 -1.98 -19.90
C ARG A 21 -9.88 -1.50 -21.00
N GLN A 22 -10.84 -2.36 -21.36
CA GLN A 22 -11.85 -2.05 -22.35
C GLN A 22 -12.80 -0.95 -21.84
N PRO A 23 -13.19 0.01 -22.68
CA PRO A 23 -14.30 0.93 -22.39
C PRO A 23 -15.64 0.17 -22.26
N GLY A 24 -16.56 0.65 -21.43
CA GLY A 24 -17.99 0.47 -21.71
C GLY A 24 -18.75 -0.74 -21.15
N THR A 25 -18.15 -1.66 -20.37
CA THR A 25 -18.96 -2.65 -19.60
C THR A 25 -19.21 -2.14 -18.18
N ARG A 26 -20.42 -1.64 -17.92
CA ARG A 26 -20.86 -1.32 -16.56
C ARG A 26 -21.77 -2.43 -16.05
N SER A 27 -21.68 -2.72 -14.75
CA SER A 27 -22.72 -3.45 -14.04
C SER A 27 -23.61 -2.43 -13.35
N LEU A 28 -24.94 -2.63 -13.33
CA LEU A 28 -25.82 -1.76 -12.55
C LEU A 28 -25.70 -2.10 -11.06
N PRO A 29 -25.95 -1.12 -10.17
CA PRO A 29 -26.00 -1.40 -8.75
C PRO A 29 -27.04 -2.51 -8.46
N PRO A 30 -26.76 -3.45 -7.56
CA PRO A 30 -27.66 -4.55 -7.26
C PRO A 30 -29.09 -4.07 -6.97
N GLY A 31 -30.07 -4.65 -7.65
CA GLY A 31 -31.48 -4.30 -7.51
C GLY A 31 -31.88 -2.93 -8.08
N HIS A 32 -31.03 -2.33 -8.93
CA HIS A 32 -31.41 -1.21 -9.78
C HIS A 32 -31.63 -1.69 -11.22
N ASP A 33 -32.59 -1.05 -11.88
CA ASP A 33 -32.73 -1.04 -13.32
C ASP A 33 -32.13 0.26 -13.91
N GLU A 34 -32.16 0.38 -15.22
CA GLU A 34 -31.61 1.54 -15.93
C GLU A 34 -32.30 2.86 -15.52
N VAL A 35 -33.61 2.83 -15.26
CA VAL A 35 -34.40 4.03 -14.94
C VAL A 35 -34.05 4.54 -13.54
N SER A 36 -34.02 3.66 -12.55
CA SER A 36 -33.65 3.99 -11.17
C SER A 36 -32.17 4.39 -11.06
N PHE A 37 -31.29 3.71 -11.80
CA PHE A 37 -29.88 4.10 -11.91
C PHE A 37 -29.74 5.52 -12.45
N GLN A 38 -30.40 5.83 -13.57
CA GLN A 38 -30.24 7.13 -14.20
C GLN A 38 -30.87 8.27 -13.41
N ARG A 39 -31.90 7.99 -12.62
CA ARG A 39 -32.42 8.94 -11.63
C ARG A 39 -31.34 9.32 -10.61
N ALA A 40 -30.69 8.34 -10.00
CA ALA A 40 -29.61 8.58 -9.03
C ALA A 40 -28.44 9.33 -9.67
N VAL A 41 -28.02 8.93 -10.88
CA VAL A 41 -26.97 9.63 -11.65
C VAL A 41 -27.31 11.10 -11.88
N ASN A 42 -28.54 11.42 -12.25
CA ASN A 42 -28.96 12.81 -12.48
C ASN A 42 -28.95 13.64 -11.17
N GLU A 43 -29.32 13.04 -10.04
CA GLU A 43 -29.20 13.70 -8.73
C GLU A 43 -27.74 13.95 -8.35
N PHE A 44 -26.84 12.99 -8.61
CA PHE A 44 -25.41 13.20 -8.40
C PHE A 44 -24.83 14.29 -9.30
N ARG A 45 -25.23 14.35 -10.57
CA ARG A 45 -24.83 15.42 -11.50
C ARG A 45 -25.26 16.80 -11.02
N ALA A 46 -26.46 16.91 -10.44
CA ALA A 46 -26.93 18.15 -9.85
C ALA A 46 -26.09 18.60 -8.63
N ILE A 47 -25.40 17.67 -7.95
CA ILE A 47 -24.54 17.95 -6.79
C ILE A 47 -23.12 18.32 -7.22
N ILE A 48 -22.49 17.50 -8.07
CA ILE A 48 -21.05 17.62 -8.38
C ILE A 48 -20.75 18.05 -9.82
N GLY A 49 -21.75 18.29 -10.66
CA GLY A 49 -21.57 18.62 -12.08
C GLY A 49 -21.41 17.38 -12.97
N ASP A 50 -21.72 17.56 -14.26
CA ASP A 50 -21.72 16.47 -15.26
C ASP A 50 -20.33 15.88 -15.46
N GLU A 51 -19.29 16.72 -15.47
CA GLU A 51 -17.90 16.34 -15.69
C GLU A 51 -17.31 15.49 -14.54
N ASN A 52 -17.94 15.50 -13.37
CA ASN A 52 -17.49 14.78 -12.18
C ASN A 52 -18.31 13.50 -11.89
N VAL A 53 -19.27 13.17 -12.78
CA VAL A 53 -19.98 11.89 -12.79
C VAL A 53 -19.59 11.09 -14.03
N ILE A 54 -18.71 10.12 -13.82
CA ILE A 54 -18.10 9.32 -14.87
C ILE A 54 -18.92 8.06 -15.12
N ILE A 55 -19.35 7.84 -16.36
CA ILE A 55 -20.07 6.63 -16.79
C ILE A 55 -19.46 6.07 -18.07
N ASP A 56 -19.88 4.85 -18.42
CA ASP A 56 -19.61 4.18 -19.69
C ASP A 56 -18.11 4.11 -20.05
N GLU A 57 -17.68 4.77 -21.12
CA GLU A 57 -16.28 4.73 -21.59
C GLU A 57 -15.29 5.31 -20.57
N GLY A 58 -15.73 6.28 -19.76
CA GLY A 58 -14.89 6.90 -18.73
C GLY A 58 -14.57 5.97 -17.55
N LEU A 59 -15.28 4.84 -17.42
CA LEU A 59 -15.11 3.90 -16.31
C LEU A 59 -13.80 3.11 -16.35
N ALA A 60 -13.04 3.16 -17.44
CA ALA A 60 -11.75 2.46 -17.52
C ALA A 60 -10.83 2.78 -16.34
N ASN A 61 -10.79 4.04 -15.90
CA ASN A 61 -9.98 4.53 -14.77
C ASN A 61 -10.49 4.08 -13.38
N PHE A 62 -11.66 3.44 -13.32
CA PHE A 62 -12.30 2.95 -12.10
C PHE A 62 -12.36 1.42 -12.02
N ARG A 63 -11.61 0.74 -12.90
CA ARG A 63 -11.44 -0.72 -12.92
C ARG A 63 -10.15 -1.13 -12.22
N ASP A 64 -10.01 -2.42 -11.98
CA ASP A 64 -8.74 -2.98 -11.52
C ASP A 64 -7.73 -2.91 -12.68
N PRO A 65 -6.58 -2.25 -12.52
CA PRO A 65 -5.56 -2.22 -13.56
C PRO A 65 -4.75 -3.51 -13.63
N TYR A 66 -4.69 -4.34 -12.59
CA TYR A 66 -3.91 -5.59 -12.52
C TYR A 66 -4.80 -6.83 -12.31
N PRO A 67 -5.84 -7.04 -13.13
CA PRO A 67 -6.82 -8.08 -12.91
C PRO A 67 -6.25 -9.48 -13.12
N LEU A 68 -6.49 -10.38 -12.16
CA LEU A 68 -6.43 -11.82 -12.39
C LEU A 68 -7.69 -12.37 -13.08
N PHE A 69 -8.85 -11.73 -12.86
CA PHE A 69 -10.14 -12.02 -13.50
C PHE A 69 -10.57 -10.78 -14.29
N GLU A 70 -11.04 -10.95 -15.54
CA GLU A 70 -11.49 -9.79 -16.33
C GLU A 70 -12.74 -9.12 -15.76
N GLU A 71 -13.61 -9.93 -15.16
CA GLU A 71 -14.99 -9.57 -14.82
C GLU A 71 -15.30 -9.78 -13.34
N GLY A 72 -16.38 -9.14 -12.85
CA GLY A 72 -17.00 -9.41 -11.55
C GLY A 72 -16.85 -8.30 -10.50
N PHE A 73 -16.21 -7.19 -10.87
CA PHE A 73 -15.88 -6.06 -9.98
C PHE A 73 -16.03 -4.71 -10.70
N GLU A 74 -16.91 -4.64 -11.69
CA GLU A 74 -17.14 -3.44 -12.50
C GLU A 74 -17.89 -2.38 -11.71
N ALA A 75 -17.44 -1.14 -11.80
CA ALA A 75 -18.19 0.01 -11.29
C ALA A 75 -19.39 0.33 -12.20
N SER A 76 -20.44 0.91 -11.61
CA SER A 76 -21.57 1.47 -12.38
C SER A 76 -21.35 2.93 -12.79
N ALA A 77 -20.71 3.71 -11.91
CA ALA A 77 -20.33 5.10 -12.11
C ALA A 77 -19.06 5.43 -11.28
N GLY A 78 -18.37 6.50 -11.64
CA GLY A 78 -17.36 7.17 -10.81
C GLY A 78 -17.86 8.54 -10.37
N LEU A 79 -17.86 8.83 -9.06
CA LEU A 79 -18.26 10.10 -8.47
C LEU A 79 -17.03 10.80 -7.92
N CYS A 80 -16.76 12.02 -8.38
CA CYS A 80 -15.52 12.74 -8.06
C CYS A 80 -15.80 14.07 -7.36
N PRO A 81 -16.23 14.08 -6.08
CA PRO A 81 -16.43 15.31 -5.32
C PRO A 81 -15.10 15.98 -4.96
N SER A 82 -15.18 17.27 -4.65
CA SER A 82 -14.07 18.13 -4.25
C SER A 82 -14.21 18.70 -2.84
N THR A 83 -15.37 18.56 -2.21
CA THR A 83 -15.65 19.12 -0.86
C THR A 83 -16.36 18.10 0.05
N VAL A 84 -16.34 18.38 1.36
CA VAL A 84 -17.04 17.55 2.35
C VAL A 84 -18.56 17.63 2.15
N GLU A 85 -19.05 18.81 1.82
CA GLU A 85 -20.47 19.11 1.61
C GLU A 85 -21.03 18.33 0.40
N GLU A 86 -20.26 18.22 -0.69
CA GLU A 86 -20.61 17.37 -1.83
C GLU A 86 -20.68 15.90 -1.44
N VAL A 87 -19.74 15.39 -0.63
CA VAL A 87 -19.77 14.01 -0.14
C VAL A 87 -21.00 13.77 0.74
N GLN A 88 -21.35 14.70 1.64
CA GLN A 88 -22.57 14.61 2.46
C GLN A 88 -23.83 14.55 1.59
N ALA A 89 -23.91 15.39 0.55
CA ALA A 89 -25.04 15.38 -0.38
C ALA A 89 -25.12 14.07 -1.19
N ILE A 90 -23.97 13.53 -1.62
CA ILE A 90 -23.88 12.20 -2.25
C ILE A 90 -24.39 11.12 -1.31
N LEU A 91 -23.97 11.13 -0.04
CA LEU A 91 -24.42 10.14 0.96
C LEU A 91 -25.93 10.18 1.16
N LYS A 92 -26.55 11.36 1.14
CA LYS A 92 -28.01 11.49 1.21
C LYS A 92 -28.70 10.77 0.06
N VAL A 93 -28.27 11.03 -1.18
CA VAL A 93 -28.82 10.39 -2.39
C VAL A 93 -28.55 8.88 -2.37
N ALA A 94 -27.34 8.46 -1.99
CA ALA A 94 -26.98 7.05 -1.90
C ALA A 94 -27.85 6.28 -0.89
N ASN A 95 -28.12 6.87 0.29
CA ASN A 95 -29.06 6.31 1.26
C ASN A 95 -30.48 6.24 0.71
N GLN A 96 -30.98 7.32 0.10
CA GLN A 96 -32.33 7.38 -0.45
C GLN A 96 -32.59 6.30 -1.51
N HIS A 97 -31.60 6.09 -2.38
CA HIS A 97 -31.72 5.14 -3.50
C HIS A 97 -31.11 3.78 -3.20
N HIS A 98 -30.53 3.56 -2.02
CA HIS A 98 -29.80 2.33 -1.66
C HIS A 98 -28.65 1.99 -2.62
N VAL A 99 -27.95 3.02 -3.10
CA VAL A 99 -26.82 2.87 -4.01
C VAL A 99 -25.55 2.57 -3.20
N PRO A 100 -24.90 1.42 -3.40
CA PRO A 100 -23.62 1.12 -2.78
C PRO A 100 -22.51 1.98 -3.38
N LEU A 101 -21.74 2.63 -2.51
CA LEU A 101 -20.57 3.43 -2.84
C LEU A 101 -19.30 2.64 -2.52
N TRP A 102 -18.28 2.72 -3.36
CA TRP A 102 -16.95 2.21 -3.09
C TRP A 102 -15.96 3.36 -3.00
N THR A 103 -15.52 3.68 -1.79
CA THR A 103 -14.71 4.87 -1.58
C THR A 103 -13.23 4.59 -1.80
N CYS A 104 -12.58 5.42 -2.60
CA CYS A 104 -11.13 5.45 -2.71
C CYS A 104 -10.61 6.89 -2.71
N SER A 105 -9.35 7.07 -2.32
CA SER A 105 -8.67 8.36 -2.45
C SER A 105 -8.15 8.54 -3.88
N GLN A 106 -6.87 8.25 -4.12
CA GLN A 106 -6.22 8.30 -5.44
C GLN A 106 -6.47 7.07 -6.33
N GLY A 107 -7.11 6.02 -5.80
CA GLY A 107 -7.40 4.79 -6.55
C GLY A 107 -6.15 3.97 -6.95
N LYS A 108 -4.95 4.29 -6.44
CA LYS A 108 -3.69 3.63 -6.82
C LYS A 108 -3.35 2.39 -6.00
N ASN A 109 -4.35 1.69 -5.47
CA ASN A 109 -4.14 0.48 -4.66
C ASN A 109 -3.83 -0.76 -5.51
N PHE A 110 -2.87 -0.62 -6.42
CA PHE A 110 -2.57 -1.62 -7.44
C PHE A 110 -1.95 -2.86 -6.78
N GLY A 111 -2.23 -4.05 -7.35
CA GLY A 111 -1.95 -5.32 -6.69
C GLY A 111 -2.97 -5.71 -5.61
N TYR A 112 -3.87 -4.79 -5.23
CA TYR A 112 -4.97 -5.01 -4.28
C TYR A 112 -6.36 -4.70 -4.86
N GLY A 113 -6.47 -4.43 -6.16
CA GLY A 113 -7.74 -4.16 -6.87
C GLY A 113 -7.88 -2.72 -7.37
N GLY A 114 -6.93 -1.85 -7.03
CA GLY A 114 -6.94 -0.45 -7.45
C GLY A 114 -8.21 0.28 -6.99
N PRO A 115 -8.92 0.99 -7.88
CA PRO A 115 -10.18 1.65 -7.57
C PRO A 115 -11.42 0.74 -7.69
N ALA A 116 -11.28 -0.51 -8.13
CA ALA A 116 -12.42 -1.37 -8.41
C ALA A 116 -13.22 -1.72 -7.15
N PRO A 117 -14.56 -1.71 -7.23
CA PRO A 117 -15.40 -2.09 -6.10
C PRO A 117 -15.39 -3.59 -5.82
N ARG A 118 -15.55 -3.97 -4.55
CA ARG A 118 -15.75 -5.38 -4.17
C ARG A 118 -17.08 -5.95 -4.66
N VAL A 119 -18.16 -5.17 -4.59
CA VAL A 119 -19.48 -5.53 -5.11
C VAL A 119 -19.66 -4.88 -6.48
N ALA A 120 -19.79 -5.71 -7.52
CA ALA A 120 -20.07 -5.24 -8.88
C ALA A 120 -21.31 -4.33 -8.91
N GLY A 121 -21.22 -3.27 -9.71
CA GLY A 121 -22.22 -2.23 -9.85
C GLY A 121 -22.21 -1.15 -8.77
N SER A 122 -21.33 -1.24 -7.76
CA SER A 122 -21.13 -0.11 -6.86
C SER A 122 -20.61 1.12 -7.62
N MET A 123 -21.00 2.31 -7.18
CA MET A 123 -20.43 3.56 -7.70
C MET A 123 -19.14 3.89 -6.97
N VAL A 124 -18.04 4.08 -7.68
CA VAL A 124 -16.76 4.43 -7.06
C VAL A 124 -16.78 5.89 -6.65
N LEU A 125 -16.70 6.18 -5.35
CA LEU A 125 -16.54 7.52 -4.80
C LEU A 125 -15.05 7.84 -4.71
N SER A 126 -14.52 8.61 -5.66
CA SER A 126 -13.10 8.98 -5.69
C SER A 126 -12.88 10.37 -5.10
N LEU A 127 -12.14 10.43 -3.99
CA LEU A 127 -11.82 11.67 -3.27
C LEU A 127 -10.55 12.36 -3.79
N HIS A 128 -10.08 12.01 -5.00
CA HIS A 128 -8.81 12.51 -5.53
C HIS A 128 -8.76 14.03 -5.73
N ARG A 129 -9.92 14.70 -5.88
CA ARG A 129 -10.03 16.16 -6.01
C ARG A 129 -9.97 16.91 -4.67
N MET A 130 -10.19 16.23 -3.53
CA MET A 130 -10.00 16.81 -2.19
C MET A 130 -8.50 16.86 -1.88
N LYS A 131 -7.80 17.86 -2.41
CA LYS A 131 -6.33 17.84 -2.53
C LYS A 131 -5.60 18.90 -1.69
N ARG A 132 -6.21 19.40 -0.61
CA ARG A 132 -5.60 20.46 0.21
C ARG A 132 -4.64 19.89 1.26
N ILE A 133 -3.47 20.51 1.37
CA ILE A 133 -2.64 20.49 2.58
C ILE A 133 -3.17 21.60 3.47
N LEU A 134 -3.77 21.23 4.60
CA LEU A 134 -4.53 22.13 5.45
C LEU A 134 -3.66 22.80 6.52
N GLU A 135 -2.67 22.07 7.01
CA GLU A 135 -1.74 22.54 8.05
C GLU A 135 -0.44 21.74 7.97
N VAL A 136 0.69 22.41 8.16
CA VAL A 136 1.97 21.77 8.50
C VAL A 136 2.50 22.43 9.76
N ASN A 137 2.80 21.62 10.77
CA ASN A 137 3.40 22.08 12.01
C ASN A 137 4.82 21.52 12.11
N GLU A 138 5.79 22.36 11.78
CA GLU A 138 7.21 21.97 11.79
C GLU A 138 7.70 21.64 13.20
N LYS A 139 7.28 22.42 14.20
CA LYS A 139 7.71 22.24 15.59
C LYS A 139 7.23 20.91 16.19
N LEU A 140 6.00 20.52 15.87
CA LEU A 140 5.38 19.28 16.36
C LEU A 140 5.49 18.13 15.35
N ALA A 141 6.14 18.37 14.21
CA ALA A 141 6.36 17.42 13.12
C ALA A 141 5.10 16.65 12.70
N TYR A 142 4.05 17.38 12.29
CA TYR A 142 2.87 16.77 11.68
C TYR A 142 2.33 17.57 10.50
N ILE A 143 1.48 16.91 9.72
CA ILE A 143 0.73 17.48 8.61
C ILE A 143 -0.75 17.08 8.70
N VAL A 144 -1.64 17.97 8.30
CA VAL A 144 -3.06 17.70 8.11
C VAL A 144 -3.41 17.79 6.63
N VAL A 145 -3.91 16.70 6.06
CA VAL A 145 -4.16 16.59 4.62
C VAL A 145 -5.55 16.04 4.31
N GLU A 146 -6.05 16.40 3.13
CA GLU A 146 -7.19 15.75 2.50
C GLU A 146 -6.79 14.49 1.69
N PRO A 147 -7.74 13.58 1.37
CA PRO A 147 -7.45 12.31 0.73
C PRO A 147 -6.77 12.38 -0.64
N GLY A 148 -6.99 13.44 -1.40
CA GLY A 148 -6.35 13.66 -2.70
C GLY A 148 -4.86 14.00 -2.63
N VAL A 149 -4.31 14.35 -1.46
CA VAL A 149 -2.89 14.69 -1.33
C VAL A 149 -2.02 13.44 -1.51
N THR A 150 -1.09 13.49 -2.47
CA THR A 150 -0.13 12.42 -2.74
C THR A 150 1.17 12.59 -1.95
N PHE A 151 2.00 11.55 -1.90
CA PHE A 151 3.34 11.67 -1.31
C PHE A 151 4.24 12.66 -2.09
N PHE A 152 4.09 12.74 -3.41
CA PHE A 152 4.76 13.80 -4.20
C PHE A 152 4.31 15.20 -3.80
N ASP A 153 3.02 15.42 -3.55
CA ASP A 153 2.53 16.74 -3.14
C ASP A 153 3.09 17.16 -1.77
N VAL A 154 3.13 16.24 -0.79
CA VAL A 154 3.72 16.53 0.53
C VAL A 154 5.22 16.81 0.42
N TYR A 155 5.95 15.98 -0.33
CA TYR A 155 7.38 16.18 -0.54
C TYR A 155 7.68 17.53 -1.19
N ASN A 156 6.96 17.88 -2.27
CA ASN A 156 7.14 19.16 -2.95
C ASN A 156 6.82 20.33 -2.02
N TYR A 157 5.73 20.24 -1.24
CA TYR A 157 5.39 21.28 -0.25
C TYR A 157 6.52 21.51 0.77
N ILE A 158 7.08 20.43 1.32
CA ILE A 158 8.21 20.51 2.26
C ILE A 158 9.42 21.21 1.62
N VAL A 159 9.79 20.81 0.40
CA VAL A 159 10.94 21.36 -0.34
C VAL A 159 10.73 22.84 -0.69
N GLU A 160 9.57 23.18 -1.25
CA GLU A 160 9.22 24.55 -1.65
C GLU A 160 9.20 25.52 -0.46
N ASN A 161 8.74 25.05 0.70
CA ASN A 161 8.70 25.83 1.94
C ASN A 161 9.98 25.73 2.78
N LYS A 162 10.98 24.93 2.35
CA LYS A 162 12.28 24.76 3.01
C LYS A 162 12.16 24.31 4.48
N LEU A 163 11.27 23.36 4.73
CA LEU A 163 11.02 22.83 6.07
C LEU A 163 12.05 21.76 6.44
N ASP A 164 12.46 21.72 7.71
CA ASP A 164 13.37 20.70 8.25
C ASP A 164 12.62 19.40 8.63
N LEU A 165 11.77 18.93 7.71
CA LEU A 165 10.90 17.75 7.86
C LEU A 165 11.07 16.80 6.68
N TRP A 166 10.91 15.51 6.92
CA TRP A 166 10.82 14.47 5.89
C TRP A 166 9.45 13.79 5.94
N VAL A 167 8.94 13.41 4.78
CA VAL A 167 7.73 12.58 4.66
C VAL A 167 8.13 11.12 4.49
N SER A 168 7.48 10.21 5.23
CA SER A 168 7.62 8.78 4.95
C SER A 168 6.88 8.43 3.66
N VAL A 169 7.57 7.88 2.66
CA VAL A 169 7.01 7.55 1.35
C VAL A 169 6.95 6.03 1.13
N PRO A 170 5.92 5.49 0.44
CA PRO A 170 5.93 4.11 -0.06
C PRO A 170 6.80 4.03 -1.33
N ALA A 171 6.91 2.83 -1.93
CA ALA A 171 7.74 2.62 -3.11
C ALA A 171 7.30 3.43 -4.34
N LEU A 172 6.01 3.78 -4.42
CA LEU A 172 5.41 4.60 -5.48
C LEU A 172 4.75 5.86 -4.91
N GLY A 173 5.30 7.03 -5.21
CA GLY A 173 4.91 8.31 -4.61
C GLY A 173 3.57 8.90 -5.08
N TRP A 174 2.97 8.36 -6.15
CA TRP A 174 1.71 8.84 -6.72
C TRP A 174 0.46 8.55 -5.89
N GLY A 175 0.58 7.72 -4.86
CA GLY A 175 -0.52 7.28 -4.00
C GLY A 175 -0.91 8.35 -3.00
N SER A 176 -2.10 8.22 -2.43
CA SER A 176 -2.62 9.10 -1.37
C SER A 176 -1.93 8.84 -0.03
N VAL A 177 -1.57 9.89 0.69
CA VAL A 177 -1.09 9.78 2.08
C VAL A 177 -2.18 9.17 2.97
N VAL A 178 -3.40 9.68 2.87
CA VAL A 178 -4.56 9.18 3.65
C VAL A 178 -4.90 7.77 3.24
N GLY A 179 -5.13 7.51 1.95
CA GLY A 179 -5.58 6.22 1.45
C GLY A 179 -4.56 5.10 1.72
N ASN A 180 -3.26 5.38 1.57
CA ASN A 180 -2.22 4.42 1.95
C ASN A 180 -2.25 4.13 3.45
N THR A 181 -2.39 5.15 4.30
CA THR A 181 -2.44 4.99 5.76
C THR A 181 -3.68 4.22 6.22
N LEU A 182 -4.85 4.47 5.63
CA LEU A 182 -6.10 3.76 5.96
C LEU A 182 -6.07 2.31 5.54
N ASP A 183 -5.41 1.99 4.43
CA ASP A 183 -5.14 0.61 4.04
C ASP A 183 -3.87 0.06 4.68
N ARG A 184 -3.36 0.76 5.72
CA ARG A 184 -2.33 0.25 6.62
C ARG A 184 -0.97 0.09 5.91
N GLY A 185 -0.71 0.90 4.88
CA GLY A 185 0.50 0.88 4.07
C GLY A 185 1.73 1.46 4.79
N HIS A 186 2.90 0.99 4.34
CA HIS A 186 4.20 1.28 4.99
C HIS A 186 5.08 2.22 4.16
N GLY A 187 6.00 2.91 4.83
CA GLY A 187 7.05 3.75 4.22
C GLY A 187 8.39 3.50 4.87
N TYR A 188 9.47 4.02 4.30
CA TYR A 188 10.83 3.52 4.61
C TYR A 188 11.61 4.35 5.64
N THR A 189 10.98 5.35 6.23
CA THR A 189 11.55 6.22 7.28
C THR A 189 11.07 5.79 8.68
N VAL A 190 11.41 6.55 9.73
CA VAL A 190 11.02 6.25 11.13
C VAL A 190 9.50 6.25 11.30
N SER A 191 8.80 7.24 10.75
CA SER A 191 7.32 7.30 10.75
C SER A 191 6.64 6.34 9.75
N GLY A 192 7.38 5.35 9.24
CA GLY A 192 6.95 4.47 8.15
C GLY A 192 5.83 3.48 8.47
N ASP A 193 5.60 3.13 9.73
CA ASP A 193 4.44 2.33 10.15
C ASP A 193 3.25 3.25 10.46
N ARG A 194 2.71 3.87 9.40
CA ARG A 194 1.89 5.08 9.47
C ARG A 194 0.65 4.96 10.36
N GLN A 195 0.06 3.77 10.50
CA GLN A 195 -1.10 3.55 11.37
C GLN A 195 -0.81 3.96 12.82
N HIS A 196 0.44 3.83 13.29
CA HIS A 196 0.86 4.21 14.63
C HIS A 196 1.23 5.69 14.76
N PHE A 197 1.27 6.42 13.63
CA PHE A 197 1.62 7.83 13.54
C PHE A 197 0.44 8.71 13.09
N ILE A 198 -0.78 8.17 13.13
CA ILE A 198 -2.02 8.95 12.98
C ILE A 198 -2.18 9.82 14.24
N GLY A 199 -2.31 11.13 14.05
CA GLY A 199 -2.61 12.06 15.13
C GLY A 199 -4.11 12.20 15.39
N SER A 200 -4.93 12.28 14.33
CA SER A 200 -6.40 12.38 14.43
C SER A 200 -7.05 12.29 13.04
N LEU A 201 -8.34 11.96 13.00
CA LEU A 201 -9.12 11.83 11.77
C LEU A 201 -10.35 12.75 11.80
N GLU A 202 -10.77 13.23 10.63
CA GLU A 202 -12.14 13.68 10.37
C GLU A 202 -12.81 12.66 9.44
N VAL A 203 -13.99 12.19 9.82
CA VAL A 203 -14.69 11.07 9.18
C VAL A 203 -16.16 11.43 8.97
N LEU A 204 -16.67 11.21 7.76
CA LEU A 204 -18.10 11.19 7.47
C LEU A 204 -18.67 9.79 7.74
N LEU A 205 -19.68 9.72 8.60
CA LEU A 205 -20.45 8.50 8.83
C LEU A 205 -21.46 8.28 7.70
N ALA A 206 -22.07 7.10 7.62
CA ALA A 206 -23.08 6.80 6.60
C ALA A 206 -24.32 7.72 6.70
N SER A 207 -24.59 8.28 7.89
CA SER A 207 -25.61 9.30 8.12
C SER A 207 -25.30 10.65 7.46
N GLY A 208 -24.04 10.87 7.07
CA GLY A 208 -23.52 12.16 6.64
C GLY A 208 -23.03 13.05 7.79
N GLU A 209 -23.09 12.60 9.04
CA GLU A 209 -22.54 13.35 10.17
C GLU A 209 -21.01 13.30 10.19
N ILE A 210 -20.40 14.39 10.67
CA ILE A 210 -18.94 14.50 10.83
C ILE A 210 -18.55 14.04 12.23
N LEU A 211 -17.65 13.07 12.29
CA LEU A 211 -16.96 12.61 13.48
C LEU A 211 -15.49 13.03 13.43
N ARG A 212 -14.96 13.53 14.55
CA ARG A 212 -13.51 13.75 14.73
C ARG A 212 -12.99 12.85 15.84
N THR A 213 -11.78 12.32 15.68
CA THR A 213 -11.14 11.42 16.66
C THR A 213 -10.06 12.11 17.49
N GLY A 214 -9.52 11.41 18.50
CA GLY A 214 -8.48 11.91 19.37
C GLY A 214 -8.84 13.24 20.05
N GLN A 215 -7.86 14.15 20.15
CA GLN A 215 -8.09 15.50 20.67
C GLN A 215 -8.83 16.42 19.69
N TRP A 216 -8.96 16.06 18.41
CA TRP A 216 -9.69 16.87 17.43
C TRP A 216 -11.21 16.87 17.66
N ALA A 217 -11.71 15.92 18.45
CA ALA A 217 -13.09 15.91 18.95
C ALA A 217 -13.39 17.05 19.94
N VAL A 218 -12.37 17.59 20.62
CA VAL A 218 -12.52 18.69 21.57
C VAL A 218 -12.51 20.02 20.79
N PRO A 219 -13.57 20.83 20.85
CA PRO A 219 -13.62 22.10 20.12
C PRO A 219 -12.42 22.99 20.45
N ASN A 220 -11.73 23.47 19.41
CA ASN A 220 -10.57 24.37 19.50
C ASN A 220 -9.38 23.81 20.30
N SER A 221 -9.24 22.48 20.43
CA SER A 221 -8.09 21.91 21.12
C SER A 221 -6.77 22.26 20.42
N PRO A 222 -5.79 22.87 21.11
CA PRO A 222 -4.45 23.11 20.54
C PRO A 222 -3.67 21.81 20.34
N SER A 223 -4.17 20.70 20.88
CA SER A 223 -3.58 19.36 20.73
C SER A 223 -4.31 18.51 19.69
N ALA A 224 -5.29 19.07 18.97
CA ALA A 224 -6.18 18.36 18.05
C ALA A 224 -5.45 17.36 17.14
N HIS A 225 -4.35 17.79 16.53
CA HIS A 225 -3.60 17.03 15.52
C HIS A 225 -2.34 16.34 16.08
N ALA A 226 -1.93 16.69 17.30
CA ALA A 226 -0.65 16.26 17.88
C ALA A 226 -0.80 15.11 18.89
N CYS A 227 -1.99 14.93 19.49
CA CYS A 227 -2.23 13.89 20.48
C CYS A 227 -3.32 12.92 20.00
N PRO A 228 -2.96 11.65 19.73
CA PRO A 228 -3.92 10.64 19.26
C PRO A 228 -4.86 10.14 20.35
N ASN A 229 -4.55 10.41 21.62
CA ASN A 229 -5.35 9.89 22.73
C ASN A 229 -6.71 10.59 22.80
N SER A 230 -7.76 9.78 22.93
CA SER A 230 -9.12 10.22 23.25
C SER A 230 -9.45 9.99 24.73
N PHE A 231 -10.56 10.53 25.19
CA PHE A 231 -11.22 10.09 26.43
C PHE A 231 -12.29 9.04 26.07
N GLY A 232 -12.24 7.87 26.69
CA GLY A 232 -13.07 6.71 26.31
C GLY A 232 -12.35 5.77 25.35
N PRO A 233 -13.07 4.95 24.55
CA PRO A 233 -12.46 4.09 23.55
C PRO A 233 -11.67 4.90 22.51
N GLN A 234 -10.49 4.41 22.13
CA GLN A 234 -9.75 4.93 20.98
C GLN A 234 -10.24 4.21 19.73
N ILE A 235 -10.86 4.95 18.82
CA ILE A 235 -11.66 4.40 17.71
C ILE A 235 -11.02 4.57 16.34
N ASP A 236 -9.87 5.25 16.23
CA ASP A 236 -9.16 5.50 14.97
C ASP A 236 -8.91 4.21 14.18
N GLY A 237 -8.53 3.14 14.89
CA GLY A 237 -8.30 1.82 14.32
C GLY A 237 -9.54 1.19 13.67
N LEU A 238 -10.75 1.62 14.02
CA LEU A 238 -11.99 1.17 13.39
C LEU A 238 -12.11 1.68 11.94
N PHE A 239 -11.39 2.73 11.56
CA PHE A 239 -11.41 3.30 10.20
C PHE A 239 -10.28 2.78 9.31
N LEU A 240 -9.44 1.87 9.81
CA LEU A 240 -8.36 1.23 9.05
C LEU A 240 -8.83 -0.08 8.43
N GLN A 241 -8.72 -0.21 7.11
CA GLN A 241 -9.18 -1.39 6.34
C GLN A 241 -10.65 -1.73 6.59
N SER A 242 -11.50 -0.71 6.69
CA SER A 242 -12.91 -0.87 7.03
C SER A 242 -13.83 -0.06 6.13
N ASN A 243 -15.12 -0.25 6.33
CA ASN A 243 -16.19 0.46 5.62
C ASN A 243 -17.16 1.15 6.60
N LEU A 244 -16.64 1.58 7.76
CA LEU A 244 -17.44 2.20 8.83
C LEU A 244 -17.63 3.72 8.65
N GLY A 245 -16.89 4.34 7.72
CA GLY A 245 -16.97 5.77 7.43
C GLY A 245 -16.06 6.17 6.28
N ILE A 246 -16.15 7.43 5.87
CA ILE A 246 -15.33 8.04 4.82
C ILE A 246 -14.42 9.08 5.48
N VAL A 247 -13.12 8.81 5.54
CA VAL A 247 -12.15 9.77 6.10
C VAL A 247 -11.94 10.93 5.12
N THR A 248 -12.23 12.15 5.57
CA THR A 248 -12.14 13.38 4.78
C THR A 248 -10.91 14.22 5.09
N LYS A 249 -10.30 14.02 6.27
CA LYS A 249 -9.03 14.65 6.68
C LYS A 249 -8.26 13.73 7.63
N MET A 250 -6.93 13.79 7.58
CA MET A 250 -6.06 13.04 8.48
C MET A 250 -4.90 13.92 8.93
N ALA A 251 -4.68 13.98 10.24
CA ALA A 251 -3.42 14.43 10.81
C ALA A 251 -2.48 13.22 10.92
N VAL A 252 -1.26 13.34 10.41
CA VAL A 252 -0.24 12.28 10.45
C VAL A 252 1.13 12.89 10.74
N ALA A 253 1.97 12.16 11.45
CA ALA A 253 3.33 12.62 11.76
C ALA A 253 4.20 12.74 10.50
N LEU A 254 5.16 13.65 10.57
CA LEU A 254 6.32 13.76 9.70
C LEU A 254 7.57 13.42 10.51
N ASP A 255 8.64 13.02 9.83
CA ASP A 255 9.94 12.84 10.47
C ASP A 255 10.67 14.19 10.54
N VAL A 256 11.39 14.45 11.62
CA VAL A 256 12.33 15.58 11.66
C VAL A 256 13.55 15.22 10.82
N ALA A 257 13.97 16.12 9.92
CA ALA A 257 15.14 15.91 9.09
C ALA A 257 16.39 15.76 9.98
N PRO A 258 17.13 14.63 9.93
CA PRO A 258 18.26 14.39 10.81
C PRO A 258 19.51 15.17 10.34
N PRO A 259 20.46 15.49 11.23
CA PRO A 259 21.74 16.08 10.84
C PRO A 259 22.65 15.11 10.08
N SER A 260 22.46 13.80 10.24
CA SER A 260 23.17 12.77 9.48
C SER A 260 22.28 11.57 9.21
N PHE A 261 22.54 10.92 8.08
CA PHE A 261 21.83 9.73 7.61
C PHE A 261 22.84 8.73 7.06
N MET A 262 22.68 7.45 7.37
CA MET A 262 23.48 6.39 6.77
C MET A 262 22.55 5.33 6.20
N GLU A 263 22.71 5.05 4.90
CA GLU A 263 22.13 3.87 4.27
C GLU A 263 23.12 2.71 4.40
N VAL A 264 22.62 1.56 4.84
CA VAL A 264 23.38 0.33 5.00
C VAL A 264 22.74 -0.77 4.14
N LYS A 265 23.57 -1.51 3.43
CA LYS A 265 23.17 -2.75 2.75
C LYS A 265 23.88 -3.93 3.38
N ILE A 266 23.12 -4.98 3.69
CA ILE A 266 23.63 -6.28 4.10
C ILE A 266 23.36 -7.25 2.95
N HIS A 267 24.41 -7.89 2.45
CA HIS A 267 24.30 -8.85 1.36
C HIS A 267 24.57 -10.25 1.89
N CYS A 268 23.62 -11.16 1.68
CA CYS A 268 23.73 -12.53 2.15
C CYS A 268 23.80 -13.50 0.96
N PRO A 269 24.92 -14.20 0.74
CA PRO A 269 25.13 -15.03 -0.43
C PRO A 269 24.05 -16.10 -0.64
N GLU A 270 23.67 -16.81 0.40
CA GLU A 270 22.90 -18.05 0.28
C GLU A 270 21.44 -17.87 0.73
N VAL A 271 20.58 -18.76 0.22
CA VAL A 271 19.16 -18.77 0.57
C VAL A 271 18.97 -18.92 2.09
N GLU A 272 19.76 -19.79 2.69
CA GLU A 272 19.73 -20.14 4.11
C GLU A 272 20.07 -18.96 5.03
N ASP A 273 20.81 -17.97 4.53
CA ASP A 273 21.26 -16.84 5.34
C ASP A 273 20.11 -15.91 5.77
N ILE A 274 18.91 -16.02 5.17
CA ILE A 274 17.74 -15.25 5.63
C ILE A 274 17.37 -15.57 7.08
N ALA A 275 17.56 -16.82 7.53
CA ALA A 275 17.20 -17.20 8.89
C ALA A 275 18.07 -16.46 9.93
N PRO A 276 19.41 -16.59 9.93
CA PRO A 276 20.25 -15.86 10.88
C PRO A 276 20.20 -14.33 10.66
N LEU A 277 19.92 -13.84 9.45
CA LEU A 277 19.70 -12.41 9.19
C LEU A 277 18.47 -11.88 9.93
N ILE A 278 17.33 -12.57 9.86
CA ILE A 278 16.11 -12.17 10.58
C ILE A 278 16.35 -12.12 12.08
N ASP A 279 16.97 -13.16 12.65
CA ASP A 279 17.26 -13.21 14.09
C ASP A 279 18.26 -12.13 14.52
N THR A 280 19.15 -11.72 13.61
CA THR A 280 20.09 -10.61 13.81
C THR A 280 19.37 -9.27 13.83
N LEU A 281 18.50 -9.00 12.85
CA LEU A 281 17.70 -7.77 12.80
C LEU A 281 16.78 -7.65 14.01
N GLN A 282 16.13 -8.75 14.41
CA GLN A 282 15.29 -8.79 15.61
C GLN A 282 16.08 -8.40 16.87
N GLN A 283 17.31 -8.89 17.02
CA GLN A 283 18.18 -8.50 18.13
C GLN A 283 18.51 -7.00 18.08
N LEU A 284 18.93 -6.49 16.92
CA LEU A 284 19.29 -5.08 16.75
C LEU A 284 18.10 -4.15 17.06
N ASP A 285 16.89 -4.53 16.66
CA ASP A 285 15.66 -3.81 17.00
C ASP A 285 15.41 -3.80 18.52
N ARG A 286 15.59 -4.94 19.19
CA ARG A 286 15.42 -5.06 20.65
C ARG A 286 16.46 -4.29 21.45
N GLU A 287 17.65 -4.09 20.87
CA GLU A 287 18.71 -3.25 21.43
C GLU A 287 18.51 -1.75 21.16
N GLY A 288 17.52 -1.37 20.33
CA GLY A 288 17.27 0.03 19.95
C GLY A 288 18.33 0.60 18.99
N ILE A 289 19.06 -0.27 18.29
CA ILE A 289 20.09 0.13 17.32
C ILE A 289 19.45 0.67 16.05
N THR A 290 18.42 0.00 15.58
CA THR A 290 17.64 0.31 14.39
C THR A 290 16.42 1.16 14.74
N GLN A 291 15.99 2.02 13.81
CA GLN A 291 14.97 3.06 14.08
C GLN A 291 13.71 2.93 13.23
N SER A 292 13.78 2.18 12.13
CA SER A 292 12.67 1.87 11.23
C SER A 292 12.67 0.37 10.93
N HIS A 293 11.63 -0.11 10.28
CA HIS A 293 11.62 -1.49 9.77
C HIS A 293 12.66 -1.65 8.65
N HIS A 294 13.06 -2.89 8.41
CA HIS A 294 14.07 -3.25 7.41
C HIS A 294 13.44 -3.87 6.18
N MET A 295 14.06 -3.67 5.03
CA MET A 295 13.57 -4.24 3.77
C MET A 295 14.52 -5.34 3.31
N ILE A 296 14.09 -6.61 3.31
CA ILE A 296 14.84 -7.71 2.70
C ILE A 296 14.22 -8.04 1.34
N THR A 297 15.04 -8.11 0.31
CA THR A 297 14.62 -8.51 -1.05
C THR A 297 15.48 -9.65 -1.56
N ASN A 298 14.90 -10.55 -2.36
CA ASN A 298 15.70 -11.56 -3.05
C ASN A 298 16.26 -11.03 -4.39
N ILE A 299 17.15 -11.80 -4.99
CA ILE A 299 17.84 -11.44 -6.24
C ILE A 299 16.90 -11.13 -7.40
N ASN A 300 15.79 -11.86 -7.51
CA ASN A 300 14.79 -11.65 -8.55
C ASN A 300 14.14 -10.26 -8.40
N HIS A 301 13.78 -9.90 -7.16
CA HIS A 301 13.13 -8.63 -6.85
C HIS A 301 13.98 -7.42 -7.18
N PHE A 302 15.24 -7.33 -6.75
CA PHE A 302 16.01 -6.12 -7.09
C PHE A 302 16.54 -6.14 -8.53
N ALA A 303 16.81 -7.31 -9.13
CA ALA A 303 17.24 -7.36 -10.53
C ALA A 303 16.14 -6.88 -11.49
N SER A 304 14.87 -7.06 -11.14
CA SER A 304 13.73 -6.62 -11.97
C SER A 304 13.65 -5.10 -12.15
N HIS A 305 14.26 -4.32 -11.25
CA HIS A 305 14.26 -2.86 -11.34
C HIS A 305 15.21 -2.35 -12.44
N ASP A 306 16.18 -3.16 -12.85
CA ASP A 306 17.16 -2.82 -13.88
C ASP A 306 16.71 -3.28 -15.27
N ALA A 307 16.30 -4.55 -15.39
CA ALA A 307 15.96 -5.15 -16.68
C ALA A 307 14.89 -6.24 -16.56
N PRO A 308 14.06 -6.46 -17.61
CA PRO A 308 13.12 -7.56 -17.68
C PRO A 308 13.82 -8.92 -17.79
N LYS A 309 13.10 -9.99 -17.44
CA LYS A 309 13.65 -11.36 -17.37
C LYS A 309 14.29 -11.84 -18.66
N HIS A 310 13.71 -11.51 -19.80
CA HIS A 310 14.23 -11.94 -21.12
C HIS A 310 15.62 -11.35 -21.45
N GLN A 311 16.06 -10.31 -20.75
CA GLN A 311 17.44 -9.77 -20.85
C GLN A 311 18.39 -10.39 -19.82
N GLN A 312 17.86 -11.06 -18.80
CA GLN A 312 18.63 -11.72 -17.75
C GLN A 312 18.87 -13.20 -18.08
N GLN A 313 17.92 -13.84 -18.76
CA GLN A 313 18.05 -15.20 -19.30
C GLN A 313 17.23 -15.38 -20.57
N SER A 314 17.63 -16.33 -21.42
CA SER A 314 16.90 -16.71 -22.64
C SER A 314 15.98 -17.93 -22.45
N VAL A 315 16.21 -18.73 -21.42
CA VAL A 315 15.45 -19.96 -21.15
C VAL A 315 14.11 -19.61 -20.47
N PRO A 316 12.97 -20.19 -20.91
CA PRO A 316 11.70 -20.01 -20.23
C PRO A 316 11.70 -20.58 -18.80
N GLY A 317 10.86 -20.01 -17.93
CA GLY A 317 10.68 -20.46 -16.55
C GLY A 317 11.40 -19.58 -15.52
N PRO A 318 11.57 -20.09 -14.28
CA PRO A 318 12.34 -19.41 -13.23
C PRO A 318 13.82 -19.27 -13.61
N LEU A 319 14.52 -18.32 -12.99
CA LEU A 319 15.95 -18.08 -13.18
C LEU A 319 16.78 -19.33 -12.82
N THR A 320 17.65 -19.74 -13.75
CA THR A 320 18.56 -20.87 -13.51
C THR A 320 19.64 -20.52 -12.48
N PRO A 321 20.27 -21.51 -11.83
CA PRO A 321 21.40 -21.26 -10.93
C PRO A 321 22.54 -20.45 -11.56
N GLU A 322 22.83 -20.65 -12.85
CA GLU A 322 23.84 -19.91 -13.60
C GLU A 322 23.43 -18.44 -13.79
N SER A 323 22.15 -18.20 -14.08
CA SER A 323 21.59 -16.86 -14.22
C SER A 323 21.64 -16.11 -12.87
N ILE A 324 21.28 -16.78 -11.77
CA ILE A 324 21.41 -16.26 -10.41
C ILE A 324 22.87 -15.92 -10.09
N ALA A 325 23.82 -16.80 -10.42
CA ALA A 325 25.25 -16.56 -10.20
C ALA A 325 25.76 -15.35 -11.01
N ALA A 326 25.31 -15.21 -12.27
CA ALA A 326 25.63 -14.05 -13.10
C ALA A 326 25.08 -12.74 -12.53
N LEU A 327 23.85 -12.75 -12.01
CA LEU A 327 23.24 -11.58 -11.36
C LEU A 327 23.96 -11.22 -10.05
N LYS A 328 24.33 -12.22 -9.22
CA LYS A 328 25.12 -12.01 -7.99
C LYS A 328 26.43 -11.27 -8.31
N LYS A 329 27.12 -11.70 -9.37
CA LYS A 329 28.35 -11.05 -9.86
C LYS A 329 28.10 -9.65 -10.42
N LYS A 330 27.07 -9.48 -11.27
CA LYS A 330 26.74 -8.20 -11.91
C LYS A 330 26.49 -7.09 -10.89
N TYR A 331 25.72 -7.38 -9.85
CA TYR A 331 25.30 -6.38 -8.87
C TYR A 331 26.14 -6.38 -7.59
N ASN A 332 27.22 -7.17 -7.54
CA ASN A 332 28.04 -7.38 -6.34
C ASN A 332 27.17 -7.61 -5.09
N THR A 333 26.39 -8.70 -5.10
CA THR A 333 25.36 -8.95 -4.09
C THR A 333 25.15 -10.44 -3.86
N GLY A 334 24.48 -10.77 -2.74
CA GLY A 334 24.06 -12.12 -2.42
C GLY A 334 22.69 -12.48 -2.99
N TYR A 335 22.16 -13.65 -2.61
CA TYR A 335 20.79 -14.04 -2.91
C TYR A 335 19.79 -13.09 -2.22
N TRP A 336 20.12 -12.65 -1.00
CA TRP A 336 19.37 -11.65 -0.26
C TRP A 336 20.12 -10.33 -0.17
N ARG A 337 19.36 -9.24 -0.22
CA ARG A 337 19.84 -7.90 0.12
C ARG A 337 18.90 -7.25 1.12
N CYS A 338 19.42 -6.84 2.26
CA CYS A 338 18.71 -6.10 3.29
C CYS A 338 19.12 -4.63 3.29
N LEU A 339 18.15 -3.73 3.33
CA LEU A 339 18.36 -2.30 3.54
C LEU A 339 18.05 -1.95 5.00
N VAL A 340 19.00 -1.27 5.63
CA VAL A 340 18.91 -0.70 6.98
C VAL A 340 19.29 0.78 6.90
N SER A 341 18.69 1.63 7.72
CA SER A 341 19.01 3.05 7.74
C SER A 341 19.16 3.59 9.16
N PHE A 342 20.13 4.48 9.34
CA PHE A 342 20.40 5.14 10.61
C PHE A 342 20.26 6.66 10.47
N TYR A 343 19.61 7.27 11.46
CA TYR A 343 19.21 8.66 11.47
C TYR A 343 19.66 9.32 12.77
N GLY A 344 20.20 10.54 12.67
CA GLY A 344 20.49 11.39 13.84
C GLY A 344 21.90 11.95 13.81
N PRO A 345 22.43 12.40 14.97
CA PRO A 345 23.80 12.89 15.07
C PRO A 345 24.82 11.87 14.59
N LYS A 346 25.83 12.31 13.82
CA LYS A 346 26.88 11.45 13.25
C LYS A 346 27.48 10.45 14.24
N GLN A 347 27.76 10.88 15.47
CA GLN A 347 28.36 10.00 16.48
C GLN A 347 27.44 8.82 16.86
N MET A 348 26.12 9.03 16.89
CA MET A 348 25.14 7.96 17.12
C MET A 348 24.97 7.07 15.90
N VAL A 349 24.98 7.66 14.70
CA VAL A 349 24.95 6.90 13.44
C VAL A 349 26.15 5.95 13.34
N LEU A 350 27.36 6.44 13.65
CA LEU A 350 28.58 5.63 13.64
C LEU A 350 28.56 4.55 14.73
N ALA A 351 28.05 4.83 15.92
CA ALA A 351 27.93 3.84 16.99
C ALA A 351 26.98 2.69 16.60
N ARG A 352 25.83 3.02 16.00
CA ARG A 352 24.87 2.03 15.47
C ARG A 352 25.48 1.19 14.36
N TRP A 353 26.20 1.82 13.44
CA TRP A 353 26.94 1.14 12.39
C TRP A 353 27.94 0.13 12.95
N SER A 354 28.78 0.54 13.90
CA SER A 354 29.75 -0.37 14.54
C SER A 354 29.06 -1.55 15.21
N ARG A 355 27.94 -1.32 15.91
CA ARG A 355 27.17 -2.40 16.54
C ARG A 355 26.57 -3.36 15.51
N LEU A 356 26.02 -2.85 14.41
CA LEU A 356 25.50 -3.68 13.32
C LEU A 356 26.61 -4.56 12.73
N GLN A 357 27.78 -4.00 12.45
CA GLN A 357 28.92 -4.75 11.92
C GLN A 357 29.33 -5.91 12.84
N GLU A 358 29.41 -5.65 14.15
CA GLU A 358 29.75 -6.66 15.16
C GLU A 358 28.77 -7.84 15.14
N VAL A 359 27.46 -7.55 15.21
CA VAL A 359 26.43 -8.59 15.30
C VAL A 359 26.31 -9.36 13.97
N VAL A 360 26.38 -8.66 12.83
CA VAL A 360 26.32 -9.31 11.51
C VAL A 360 27.52 -10.23 11.31
N ALA A 361 28.75 -9.78 11.62
CA ALA A 361 29.95 -10.62 11.51
C ALA A 361 29.88 -11.86 12.41
N GLN A 362 29.27 -11.73 13.59
CA GLN A 362 29.11 -12.84 14.53
C GLN A 362 28.05 -13.87 14.08
N LYS A 363 26.92 -13.40 13.56
CA LYS A 363 25.72 -14.23 13.36
C LYS A 363 25.46 -14.62 11.90
N VAL A 364 25.96 -13.85 10.95
CA VAL A 364 25.78 -14.07 9.51
C VAL A 364 27.16 -14.02 8.84
N PRO A 365 28.07 -14.97 9.15
CA PRO A 365 29.49 -14.86 8.82
C PRO A 365 29.80 -14.81 7.31
N ASN A 366 28.86 -15.27 6.47
CA ASN A 366 29.00 -15.21 5.01
C ASN A 366 28.52 -13.89 4.41
N ALA A 367 27.84 -13.05 5.20
CA ALA A 367 27.35 -11.77 4.74
C ALA A 367 28.46 -10.71 4.74
N TRP A 368 28.31 -9.71 3.88
CA TRP A 368 29.10 -8.49 3.95
C TRP A 368 28.18 -7.28 3.98
N VAL A 369 28.74 -6.17 4.44
CA VAL A 369 28.00 -4.94 4.67
C VAL A 369 28.69 -3.78 3.98
N GLU A 370 27.90 -2.93 3.34
CA GLU A 370 28.34 -1.64 2.79
C GLU A 370 27.48 -0.52 3.37
N ASN A 371 28.04 0.68 3.43
CA ASN A 371 27.32 1.86 3.89
C ASN A 371 27.64 3.09 3.05
N THR A 372 26.71 4.03 3.03
CA THR A 372 26.92 5.39 2.53
C THR A 372 26.45 6.37 3.59
N LEU A 373 27.38 7.18 4.13
CA LEU A 373 27.09 8.21 5.12
C LEU A 373 26.88 9.56 4.44
N PHE A 374 25.82 10.25 4.83
CA PHE A 374 25.48 11.61 4.44
C PHE A 374 25.39 12.49 5.69
N GLU A 375 25.90 13.71 5.60
CA GLU A 375 25.96 14.66 6.71
C GLU A 375 25.57 16.05 6.21
N GLY A 376 24.74 16.74 6.98
CA GLY A 376 24.41 18.14 6.74
C GLY A 376 25.62 19.05 6.97
N LYS A 377 25.56 20.27 6.42
CA LYS A 377 26.62 21.28 6.57
C LYS A 377 26.15 22.40 7.49
N ASP A 378 27.10 23.03 8.19
CA ASP A 378 26.87 24.24 8.99
C ASP A 378 25.74 24.11 10.04
N GLY A 379 25.62 22.93 10.64
CA GLY A 379 24.61 22.65 11.66
C GLY A 379 23.18 22.44 11.13
N LYS A 380 22.98 22.41 9.81
CA LYS A 380 21.70 22.10 9.17
C LYS A 380 21.47 20.60 9.05
N PRO A 381 20.20 20.16 8.89
CA PRO A 381 19.89 18.80 8.52
C PRO A 381 20.56 18.35 7.21
N VAL A 382 20.65 17.04 7.02
CA VAL A 382 21.11 16.45 5.77
C VAL A 382 20.07 16.68 4.67
N ASP A 383 20.55 17.07 3.50
CA ASP A 383 19.71 17.30 2.32
C ASP A 383 19.31 15.96 1.70
N ASN A 384 18.02 15.64 1.77
CA ASN A 384 17.50 14.36 1.25
C ASN A 384 17.57 14.26 -0.28
N ILE A 385 17.64 15.38 -1.01
CA ILE A 385 17.79 15.38 -2.47
C ILE A 385 19.12 14.73 -2.86
N GLN A 386 20.18 14.98 -2.08
CA GLN A 386 21.51 14.39 -2.30
C GLN A 386 21.55 12.90 -1.96
N ILE A 387 20.65 12.43 -1.09
CA ILE A 387 20.53 11.02 -0.72
C ILE A 387 19.76 10.28 -1.80
N GLY A 388 18.58 10.78 -2.21
CA GLY A 388 17.80 10.23 -3.33
C GLY A 388 17.14 8.89 -3.07
N THR A 389 16.93 8.49 -1.81
CA THR A 389 16.36 7.17 -1.45
C THR A 389 15.00 7.28 -0.76
N LEU A 390 14.23 6.19 -0.82
CA LEU A 390 12.94 6.08 -0.12
C LEU A 390 13.09 6.25 1.40
N ALA A 391 14.20 5.77 1.96
CA ALA A 391 14.56 5.92 3.37
C ALA A 391 14.93 7.35 3.77
N ALA A 392 15.15 8.24 2.80
CA ALA A 392 15.28 9.69 3.03
C ALA A 392 13.99 10.47 2.70
N GLY A 393 12.88 9.75 2.51
CA GLY A 393 11.58 10.36 2.22
C GLY A 393 11.43 10.92 0.81
N ILE A 394 12.25 10.45 -0.15
CA ILE A 394 12.17 10.89 -1.56
C ILE A 394 11.16 10.01 -2.31
N PRO A 395 10.00 10.53 -2.74
CA PRO A 395 9.04 9.76 -3.52
C PRO A 395 9.60 9.39 -4.91
N SER A 396 9.21 8.22 -5.42
CA SER A 396 9.70 7.70 -6.70
C SER A 396 8.59 7.01 -7.49
N MET A 397 8.81 6.83 -8.80
CA MET A 397 8.03 5.94 -9.67
C MET A 397 8.85 4.71 -10.12
N GLY A 398 10.10 4.55 -9.63
CA GLY A 398 11.03 3.53 -10.11
C GLY A 398 10.54 2.09 -9.93
N ALA A 399 9.75 1.82 -8.88
CA ALA A 399 9.21 0.49 -8.62
C ALA A 399 8.17 0.02 -9.66
N VAL A 400 7.65 0.90 -10.53
CA VAL A 400 6.74 0.49 -11.63
C VAL A 400 7.40 -0.53 -12.56
N LYS A 401 8.73 -0.45 -12.74
CA LYS A 401 9.50 -1.37 -13.57
C LYS A 401 9.40 -2.82 -13.13
N LEU A 402 9.14 -3.08 -11.84
CA LEU A 402 8.97 -4.43 -11.33
C LEU A 402 7.83 -5.16 -12.06
N ALA A 403 6.72 -4.46 -12.33
CA ALA A 403 5.57 -5.04 -13.04
C ALA A 403 5.92 -5.46 -14.49
N GLU A 404 7.00 -4.91 -15.06
CA GLU A 404 7.44 -5.17 -16.43
C GLU A 404 8.36 -6.41 -16.54
N TYR A 405 8.74 -7.02 -15.39
CA TYR A 405 9.73 -8.08 -15.35
C TYR A 405 9.45 -9.26 -16.28
N ASN A 406 8.19 -9.69 -16.35
CA ASN A 406 7.75 -10.85 -17.13
C ASN A 406 7.21 -10.49 -18.53
N LEU A 407 7.46 -9.26 -19.01
CA LEU A 407 7.07 -8.86 -20.36
C LEU A 407 7.94 -9.51 -21.45
N PRO A 408 7.34 -9.84 -22.60
CA PRO A 408 8.06 -10.41 -23.74
C PRO A 408 9.04 -9.41 -24.38
N ALA A 409 10.06 -9.94 -25.05
CA ALA A 409 11.12 -9.16 -25.67
C ALA A 409 10.67 -8.31 -26.87
N ASP A 410 9.54 -8.65 -27.48
CA ASP A 410 8.96 -7.91 -28.60
C ASP A 410 8.21 -6.63 -28.17
N GLY A 411 8.17 -6.35 -26.86
CA GLY A 411 7.51 -5.18 -26.29
C GLY A 411 5.98 -5.28 -26.28
N THR A 412 5.42 -6.44 -26.64
CA THR A 412 3.98 -6.70 -26.51
C THR A 412 3.61 -6.93 -25.03
N GLY A 413 2.32 -6.88 -24.70
CA GLY A 413 1.82 -7.16 -23.36
C GLY A 413 1.68 -5.95 -22.44
N ALA A 414 1.34 -6.21 -21.17
CA ALA A 414 1.17 -5.17 -20.15
C ALA A 414 1.49 -5.72 -18.76
N GLY A 415 2.35 -5.01 -18.02
CA GLY A 415 2.83 -5.48 -16.72
C GLY A 415 1.78 -5.39 -15.62
N ALA A 416 1.85 -6.32 -14.68
CA ALA A 416 1.04 -6.37 -13.47
C ALA A 416 1.76 -7.14 -12.36
N HIS A 417 1.33 -6.89 -11.13
CA HIS A 417 1.64 -7.74 -9.99
C HIS A 417 0.40 -7.93 -9.12
N ILE A 418 0.40 -8.99 -8.32
CA ILE A 418 -0.54 -9.20 -7.22
C ILE A 418 0.22 -9.75 -6.02
N ASP A 419 -0.15 -9.28 -4.84
CA ASP A 419 0.62 -9.56 -3.63
C ASP A 419 -0.14 -10.49 -2.69
N THR A 420 0.56 -11.49 -2.16
CA THR A 420 0.15 -12.25 -0.98
C THR A 420 1.09 -11.90 0.16
N THR A 421 0.62 -11.04 1.07
CA THR A 421 1.47 -10.46 2.13
C THR A 421 1.10 -11.03 3.49
N LEU A 422 1.83 -12.05 3.92
CA LEU A 422 1.55 -12.75 5.18
C LEU A 422 2.22 -12.09 6.38
N ILE A 423 1.53 -12.15 7.52
CA ILE A 423 2.09 -11.81 8.82
C ILE A 423 2.76 -13.06 9.39
N LEU A 424 4.08 -13.04 9.54
CA LEU A 424 4.85 -14.09 10.20
C LEU A 424 5.47 -13.55 11.49
N PRO A 425 5.74 -14.40 12.50
CA PRO A 425 6.62 -14.00 13.59
C PRO A 425 8.00 -13.64 13.04
N CYS A 426 8.67 -12.67 13.68
CA CYS A 426 10.05 -12.30 13.32
C CYS A 426 11.02 -13.36 13.84
N GLU A 427 11.01 -14.54 13.22
CA GLU A 427 11.82 -15.71 13.58
C GLU A 427 12.41 -16.34 12.32
N GLY A 428 13.74 -16.40 12.24
CA GLY A 428 14.45 -16.80 11.03
C GLY A 428 14.07 -18.17 10.49
N LYS A 429 13.92 -19.17 11.38
CA LYS A 429 13.53 -20.53 11.01
C LYS A 429 12.15 -20.57 10.34
N THR A 430 11.19 -19.83 10.90
CA THR A 430 9.82 -19.75 10.39
C THR A 430 9.82 -19.11 9.00
N VAL A 431 10.55 -18.01 8.83
CA VAL A 431 10.70 -17.31 7.55
C VAL A 431 11.33 -18.18 6.47
N LEU A 432 12.44 -18.86 6.77
CA LEU A 432 13.12 -19.73 5.80
C LEU A 432 12.23 -20.93 5.40
N THR A 433 11.51 -21.51 6.36
CA THR A 433 10.58 -22.61 6.10
C THR A 433 9.45 -22.16 5.18
N TRP A 434 8.86 -20.99 5.47
CA TRP A 434 7.82 -20.42 4.63
C TRP A 434 8.34 -20.09 3.22
N PHE A 435 9.50 -19.43 3.12
CA PHE A 435 10.11 -19.09 1.83
C PHE A 435 10.27 -20.33 0.93
N ARG A 436 10.78 -21.45 1.47
CA ARG A 436 10.94 -22.68 0.70
C ARG A 436 9.62 -23.23 0.15
N LYS A 437 8.55 -23.17 0.95
CA LYS A 437 7.19 -23.57 0.53
C LYS A 437 6.64 -22.64 -0.55
N ALA A 438 6.67 -21.34 -0.31
CA ALA A 438 6.19 -20.34 -1.26
C ALA A 438 6.94 -20.42 -2.59
N ARG A 439 8.27 -20.56 -2.55
CA ARG A 439 9.10 -20.76 -3.74
C ARG A 439 8.66 -21.98 -4.54
N ALA A 440 8.47 -23.14 -3.90
CA ALA A 440 8.05 -24.35 -4.60
C ALA A 440 6.69 -24.18 -5.30
N ILE A 441 5.71 -23.55 -4.63
CA ILE A 441 4.40 -23.24 -5.20
C ILE A 441 4.52 -22.35 -6.45
N MET A 442 5.37 -21.34 -6.40
CA MET A 442 5.59 -20.39 -7.50
C MET A 442 6.32 -21.05 -8.68
N GLU A 443 7.39 -21.80 -8.41
CA GLU A 443 8.18 -22.50 -9.42
C GLU A 443 7.38 -23.61 -10.12
N GLU A 444 6.43 -24.26 -9.43
CA GLU A 444 5.48 -25.21 -10.04
C GLU A 444 4.59 -24.55 -11.11
N GLN A 445 4.28 -23.25 -10.97
CA GLN A 445 3.60 -22.47 -11.99
C GLN A 445 4.56 -21.82 -13.01
N GLY A 446 5.86 -22.16 -12.96
CA GLY A 446 6.87 -21.68 -13.89
C GLY A 446 7.27 -20.22 -13.68
N VAL A 447 7.02 -19.65 -12.51
CA VAL A 447 7.36 -18.25 -12.19
C VAL A 447 8.40 -18.14 -11.09
N ASP A 448 9.18 -17.07 -11.17
CA ASP A 448 10.19 -16.73 -10.19
C ASP A 448 9.57 -16.34 -8.84
N PRO A 449 10.13 -16.77 -7.70
CA PRO A 449 9.74 -16.22 -6.41
C PRO A 449 10.18 -14.75 -6.33
N PHE A 450 9.25 -13.84 -6.08
CA PHE A 450 9.55 -12.44 -5.73
C PHE A 450 9.24 -12.20 -4.26
N ILE A 451 10.25 -11.75 -3.52
CA ILE A 451 10.17 -11.57 -2.08
C ILE A 451 10.54 -10.15 -1.72
N GLY A 452 9.63 -9.47 -1.01
CA GLY A 452 9.89 -8.25 -0.27
C GLY A 452 9.47 -8.41 1.20
N CYS A 453 10.40 -8.63 2.12
CA CYS A 453 10.09 -8.74 3.54
C CYS A 453 10.24 -7.40 4.26
N HIS A 454 9.16 -6.84 4.80
CA HIS A 454 9.26 -5.77 5.79
C HIS A 454 9.45 -6.40 7.17
N VAL A 455 10.64 -6.20 7.75
CA VAL A 455 11.06 -6.82 9.01
C VAL A 455 10.89 -5.82 10.14
N PHE A 456 9.99 -6.14 11.07
CA PHE A 456 9.79 -5.41 12.32
C PHE A 456 10.31 -6.24 13.50
N SER A 457 10.42 -5.62 14.67
CA SER A 457 10.98 -6.24 15.88
C SER A 457 10.29 -7.53 16.34
N LYS A 458 9.00 -7.72 16.01
CA LYS A 458 8.18 -8.84 16.51
C LYS A 458 7.51 -9.66 15.40
N TYR A 459 7.28 -9.05 14.25
CA TYR A 459 6.61 -9.67 13.11
C TYR A 459 7.25 -9.24 11.80
N ILE A 460 6.93 -9.97 10.74
CA ILE A 460 7.38 -9.70 9.38
C ILE A 460 6.15 -9.65 8.50
N LEU A 461 6.11 -8.66 7.61
CA LEU A 461 5.20 -8.67 6.48
C LEU A 461 5.96 -9.25 5.30
N PHE A 462 5.70 -10.52 5.01
CA PHE A 462 6.40 -11.28 3.99
C PHE A 462 5.60 -11.18 2.70
N VAL A 463 5.99 -10.23 1.84
CA VAL A 463 5.32 -9.97 0.57
C VAL A 463 5.78 -11.02 -0.46
N GLN A 464 4.86 -11.87 -0.91
CA GLN A 464 5.01 -12.67 -2.12
C GLN A 464 4.35 -11.95 -3.28
N GLU A 465 5.14 -11.54 -4.26
CA GLU A 465 4.63 -10.86 -5.43
C GLU A 465 4.55 -11.84 -6.60
N TYR A 466 3.36 -12.02 -7.16
CA TYR A 466 3.20 -12.69 -8.45
C TYR A 466 3.22 -11.62 -9.54
N VAL A 467 4.35 -11.50 -10.24
CA VAL A 467 4.52 -10.56 -11.35
C VAL A 467 4.16 -11.23 -12.67
N PHE A 468 3.37 -10.59 -13.52
CA PHE A 468 2.86 -11.22 -14.74
C PHE A 468 2.52 -10.24 -15.86
N ASP A 469 2.43 -10.75 -17.09
CA ASP A 469 1.78 -10.05 -18.19
C ASP A 469 0.25 -10.24 -18.09
N LYS A 470 -0.47 -9.17 -17.74
CA LYS A 470 -1.94 -9.22 -17.58
C LYS A 470 -2.68 -9.45 -18.90
N SER A 471 -2.05 -9.21 -20.05
CA SER A 471 -2.65 -9.53 -21.34
C SER A 471 -2.67 -11.04 -21.62
N ASN A 472 -1.79 -11.80 -20.95
CA ASN A 472 -1.67 -13.23 -21.11
C ASN A 472 -2.65 -13.99 -20.20
N LYS A 473 -3.63 -14.67 -20.80
CA LYS A 473 -4.65 -15.45 -20.09
C LYS A 473 -4.06 -16.59 -19.24
N THR A 474 -3.02 -17.27 -19.74
CA THR A 474 -2.35 -18.36 -19.02
C THR A 474 -1.61 -17.84 -17.80
N ALA A 475 -0.94 -16.68 -17.91
CA ALA A 475 -0.28 -16.04 -16.77
C ALA A 475 -1.30 -15.67 -15.68
N ARG A 476 -2.46 -15.12 -16.05
CA ARG A 476 -3.53 -14.83 -15.08
C ARG A 476 -4.10 -16.06 -14.40
N GLU A 477 -4.26 -17.17 -15.13
CA GLU A 477 -4.64 -18.46 -14.52
C GLU A 477 -3.55 -18.97 -13.55
N GLY A 478 -2.27 -18.84 -13.92
CA GLY A 478 -1.14 -19.16 -13.05
C GLY A 478 -1.19 -18.34 -11.75
N GLY A 479 -1.40 -17.03 -11.84
CA GLY A 479 -1.53 -16.15 -10.67
C GLY A 479 -2.67 -16.57 -9.74
N ARG A 480 -3.82 -16.94 -10.30
CA ARG A 480 -4.97 -17.46 -9.51
C ARG A 480 -4.60 -18.73 -8.75
N LYS A 481 -3.86 -19.65 -9.39
CA LYS A 481 -3.39 -20.88 -8.74
C LYS A 481 -2.36 -20.61 -7.65
N VAL A 482 -1.39 -19.73 -7.90
CA VAL A 482 -0.38 -19.33 -6.92
C VAL A 482 -1.05 -18.73 -5.69
N VAL A 483 -1.89 -17.70 -5.84
CA VAL A 483 -2.55 -17.03 -4.70
C VAL A 483 -3.40 -18.02 -3.92
N LYS A 484 -4.18 -18.87 -4.58
CA LYS A 484 -4.99 -19.90 -3.92
C LYS A 484 -4.13 -20.88 -3.12
N ALA A 485 -3.03 -21.36 -3.69
CA ALA A 485 -2.14 -22.31 -3.03
C ALA A 485 -1.41 -21.67 -1.83
N LEU A 486 -0.95 -20.42 -1.97
CA LEU A 486 -0.32 -19.68 -0.86
C LEU A 486 -1.30 -19.46 0.30
N LEU A 487 -2.55 -19.06 0.02
CA LEU A 487 -3.56 -18.87 1.07
C LEU A 487 -3.94 -20.19 1.76
N ALA A 488 -4.05 -21.29 1.00
CA ALA A 488 -4.31 -22.61 1.59
C ALA A 488 -3.16 -23.07 2.49
N GLU A 489 -1.91 -22.86 2.06
CA GLU A 489 -0.75 -23.18 2.89
C GLU A 489 -0.64 -22.24 4.11
N ALA A 490 -1.01 -20.97 3.97
CA ALA A 490 -1.06 -20.03 5.09
C ALA A 490 -2.06 -20.48 6.17
N GLU A 491 -3.25 -20.94 5.77
CA GLU A 491 -4.26 -21.50 6.68
C GLU A 491 -3.70 -22.68 7.49
N LEU A 492 -3.02 -23.63 6.83
CA LEU A 492 -2.42 -24.80 7.49
C LEU A 492 -1.35 -24.44 8.51
N ASN A 493 -0.67 -23.31 8.34
CA ASN A 493 0.40 -22.85 9.22
C ASN A 493 -0.06 -21.75 10.21
N GLY A 494 -1.34 -21.36 10.18
CA GLY A 494 -1.89 -20.32 11.05
C GLY A 494 -1.41 -18.90 10.72
N PHE A 495 -1.07 -18.63 9.46
CA PHE A 495 -0.74 -17.29 8.97
C PHE A 495 -1.94 -16.66 8.27
N ALA A 496 -1.98 -15.32 8.28
CA ALA A 496 -3.00 -14.56 7.56
C ALA A 496 -2.37 -13.38 6.83
N ASN A 497 -3.02 -12.97 5.75
CA ASN A 497 -2.61 -11.77 5.04
C ASN A 497 -2.88 -10.52 5.89
N TYR A 498 -1.95 -9.57 5.81
CA TYR A 498 -2.15 -8.23 6.37
C TYR A 498 -3.02 -7.33 5.47
N ARG A 499 -2.93 -7.53 4.15
CA ARG A 499 -3.72 -6.86 3.11
C ARG A 499 -4.15 -7.85 2.04
N SER A 500 -5.27 -7.57 1.38
CA SER A 500 -5.84 -8.47 0.38
C SER A 500 -6.33 -7.71 -0.84
N HIS A 501 -6.14 -8.33 -2.00
CA HIS A 501 -6.89 -7.98 -3.19
C HIS A 501 -8.40 -8.11 -2.94
N VAL A 502 -9.22 -7.26 -3.56
CA VAL A 502 -10.70 -7.30 -3.44
C VAL A 502 -11.28 -8.70 -3.70
N GLN A 503 -10.66 -9.46 -4.60
CA GLN A 503 -11.05 -10.84 -4.94
C GLN A 503 -10.85 -11.86 -3.80
N HIS A 504 -9.95 -11.56 -2.86
CA HIS A 504 -9.51 -12.51 -1.83
C HIS A 504 -9.87 -12.07 -0.42
N MET A 505 -10.56 -10.92 -0.25
CA MET A 505 -10.94 -10.38 1.05
C MET A 505 -11.69 -11.41 1.91
N ASP A 506 -12.63 -12.16 1.34
CA ASP A 506 -13.39 -13.19 2.07
C ASP A 506 -12.51 -14.37 2.49
N ALA A 507 -11.62 -14.83 1.60
CA ALA A 507 -10.70 -15.91 1.91
C ALA A 507 -9.76 -15.52 3.06
N VAL A 508 -9.24 -14.29 3.05
CA VAL A 508 -8.40 -13.76 4.13
C VAL A 508 -9.18 -13.58 5.43
N GLN A 509 -10.40 -13.03 5.37
CA GLN A 509 -11.23 -12.85 6.56
C GLN A 509 -11.64 -14.19 7.18
N ASN A 510 -11.81 -15.23 6.37
CA ASN A 510 -12.15 -16.57 6.85
C ASN A 510 -11.02 -17.21 7.69
N LEU A 511 -9.77 -16.77 7.54
CA LEU A 511 -8.65 -17.23 8.39
C LEU A 511 -8.82 -16.78 9.86
N TYR A 512 -9.56 -15.70 10.11
CA TYR A 512 -9.90 -15.22 11.46
C TYR A 512 -11.12 -15.99 12.01
N SER A 513 -10.99 -17.31 12.13
CA SER A 513 -12.09 -18.27 12.38
C SER A 513 -12.34 -18.62 13.85
N TYR A 514 -11.48 -18.19 14.77
CA TYR A 514 -11.57 -18.50 16.20
C TYR A 514 -12.99 -18.28 16.76
N ASN A 515 -13.47 -19.24 17.57
CA ASN A 515 -14.77 -19.22 18.23
C ASN A 515 -15.96 -18.91 17.30
N GLY A 516 -15.99 -19.59 16.14
CA GLY A 516 -17.05 -19.42 15.14
C GLY A 516 -17.05 -18.02 14.52
N HIS A 517 -15.87 -17.58 14.06
CA HIS A 517 -15.66 -16.26 13.43
C HIS A 517 -16.14 -15.08 14.29
N ILE A 518 -15.95 -15.13 15.61
CA ILE A 518 -16.47 -14.09 16.53
C ILE A 518 -16.00 -12.68 16.15
N TYR A 519 -14.76 -12.55 15.66
CA TYR A 519 -14.20 -11.29 15.19
C TYR A 519 -15.05 -10.68 14.07
N ARG A 520 -15.31 -11.47 13.02
CA ARG A 520 -16.15 -11.05 11.88
C ARG A 520 -17.56 -10.64 12.34
N ARG A 521 -18.22 -11.47 13.14
CA ARG A 521 -19.59 -11.20 13.60
C ARG A 521 -19.69 -9.93 14.45
N PHE A 522 -18.68 -9.66 15.28
CA PHE A 522 -18.61 -8.41 16.05
C PHE A 522 -18.45 -7.19 15.14
N VAL A 523 -17.55 -7.25 14.15
CA VAL A 523 -17.38 -6.16 13.17
C VAL A 523 -18.64 -5.94 12.34
N GLU A 524 -19.32 -7.01 11.92
CA GLU A 524 -20.61 -6.92 11.21
C GLU A 524 -21.70 -6.28 12.07
N THR A 525 -21.69 -6.51 13.39
CA THR A 525 -22.60 -5.83 14.33
C THR A 525 -22.35 -4.31 14.35
N LEU A 526 -21.08 -3.90 14.43
CA LEU A 526 -20.71 -2.48 14.34
C LEU A 526 -21.12 -1.86 13.01
N LYS A 527 -20.82 -2.54 11.90
CA LYS A 527 -21.18 -2.11 10.55
C LYS A 527 -22.67 -1.87 10.40
N THR A 528 -23.48 -2.84 10.84
CA THR A 528 -24.95 -2.73 10.77
C THR A 528 -25.47 -1.56 11.59
N ALA A 529 -24.85 -1.26 12.73
CA ALA A 529 -25.24 -0.14 13.58
C ALA A 529 -24.91 1.23 12.98
N VAL A 530 -23.75 1.38 12.32
CA VAL A 530 -23.29 2.67 11.77
C VAL A 530 -23.75 2.93 10.34
N ASP A 531 -24.12 1.89 9.59
CA ASP A 531 -24.57 1.96 8.20
C ASP A 531 -25.72 0.97 7.96
N PRO A 532 -26.93 1.29 8.46
CA PRO A 532 -28.08 0.38 8.38
C PRO A 532 -28.54 0.09 6.95
N ASN A 533 -28.25 0.97 6.00
CA ASN A 533 -28.57 0.79 4.58
C ASN A 533 -27.47 0.06 3.80
N GLY A 534 -26.30 -0.17 4.42
CA GLY A 534 -25.17 -0.88 3.82
C GLY A 534 -24.56 -0.18 2.60
N ILE A 535 -24.60 1.16 2.56
CA ILE A 535 -24.16 1.93 1.39
C ILE A 535 -22.64 2.13 1.32
N LEU A 536 -21.92 2.10 2.44
CA LEU A 536 -20.48 2.37 2.46
C LEU A 536 -19.69 1.09 2.18
N SER A 537 -18.97 1.07 1.05
CA SER A 537 -18.02 0.04 0.59
C SER A 537 -18.40 -1.38 1.01
N PRO A 538 -19.60 -1.88 0.63
CA PRO A 538 -20.04 -3.21 1.05
C PRO A 538 -19.11 -4.29 0.49
N VAL A 539 -18.74 -5.23 1.34
CA VAL A 539 -18.06 -6.48 0.93
C VAL A 539 -19.10 -7.53 0.53
N HIS A 540 -20.25 -7.48 1.20
CA HIS A 540 -21.48 -8.18 0.88
C HIS A 540 -22.64 -7.19 1.01
N LEU A 541 -23.72 -7.41 0.26
CA LEU A 541 -24.96 -6.67 0.49
C LEU A 541 -25.72 -7.27 1.67
N PRO A 542 -26.41 -6.44 2.48
CA PRO A 542 -27.31 -6.97 3.49
C PRO A 542 -28.43 -7.79 2.81
N PRO A 543 -28.90 -8.89 3.43
CA PRO A 543 -30.08 -9.59 2.95
C PRO A 543 -31.26 -8.62 2.96
N ARG A 544 -31.82 -8.34 1.78
CA ARG A 544 -33.02 -7.50 1.68
C ARG A 544 -34.18 -8.27 2.31
N GLY A 545 -34.79 -7.71 3.35
CA GLY A 545 -36.06 -8.19 3.86
C GLY A 545 -37.09 -8.18 2.74
N VAL A 546 -37.80 -9.31 2.57
CA VAL A 546 -38.96 -9.44 1.69
C VAL A 546 -40.13 -8.67 2.26
#